data_AF-A0A2E0UVV1-F1
#
_entry.id   AF-A0A2E0UVV1-F1
#
_cell.length_a   1.000
_cell.length_b   1.000
_cell.length_c   1.000
_cell.angle_alpha   90.00
_cell.angle_beta   90.00
_cell.angle_gamma   90.00
#
_symmetry.space_group_name_H-M   'P 1'
#
loop_
_entity.id
_entity.type
_entity.pdbx_description
1 polymer ?
#
loop_
_entity_poly.entity_id
_entity_poly.type
_entity_poly.pdbx_seq_one_letter_code
_entity_poly.pdbx_strand_id
1 'polypeptide(L)'
;MTKKHEMTKQEYEVYKKQHPYEDVIGTEEGKINQEKASFTQYRRKSKRRMKEHFRDIVHQKTVSWNEMDEVLDLPEEEYISVRVLRNAGTHKRRLRGLRKRES
;
A
#
# COMPACT_ATOMS: atom_id res chain seq x y z
N MET A 1 -19.34 -22.08 1.91
CA MET A 1 -18.36 -20.97 1.87
C MET A 1 -17.82 -20.83 0.45
N THR A 2 -18.27 -19.84 -0.31
CA THR A 2 -17.73 -19.56 -1.65
C THR A 2 -16.31 -19.02 -1.50
N LYS A 3 -15.33 -19.66 -2.16
CA LYS A 3 -13.94 -19.19 -2.20
C LYS A 3 -13.91 -17.78 -2.78
N LYS A 4 -13.91 -16.76 -1.90
CA LYS A 4 -13.93 -15.32 -2.23
C LYS A 4 -12.63 -14.82 -2.90
N HIS A 5 -11.88 -15.72 -3.53
CA HIS A 5 -10.45 -15.57 -3.83
C HIS A 5 -10.05 -16.00 -5.23
N GLU A 6 -10.98 -16.55 -6.02
CA GLU A 6 -10.72 -16.92 -7.40
C GLU A 6 -11.54 -16.02 -8.30
N MET A 7 -10.84 -15.20 -9.09
CA MET A 7 -11.45 -14.38 -10.12
C MET A 7 -12.23 -15.33 -11.02
N THR A 8 -13.54 -15.15 -11.16
CA THR A 8 -14.44 -15.93 -12.01
C THR A 8 -14.06 -15.76 -13.49
N LYS A 9 -14.58 -16.63 -14.36
CA LYS A 9 -14.31 -16.52 -15.82
C LYS A 9 -14.82 -15.18 -16.35
N GLN A 10 -15.99 -14.75 -15.90
CA GLN A 10 -16.57 -13.46 -16.27
C GLN A 10 -15.72 -12.29 -15.80
N GLU A 11 -15.21 -12.33 -14.56
CA GLU A 11 -14.28 -11.30 -14.07
C GLU A 11 -12.95 -11.27 -14.85
N TYR A 12 -12.43 -12.43 -15.29
CA TYR A 12 -11.25 -12.50 -16.16
C TYR A 12 -11.49 -11.86 -17.53
N GLU A 13 -12.61 -12.17 -18.18
CA GLU A 13 -12.97 -11.58 -19.48
C GLU A 13 -13.18 -10.07 -19.37
N VAL A 14 -13.88 -9.59 -18.34
CA VAL A 14 -14.04 -8.16 -18.07
C VAL A 14 -12.69 -7.49 -17.82
N TYR A 15 -11.82 -8.15 -17.04
CA TYR A 15 -10.50 -7.63 -16.73
C TYR A 15 -9.63 -7.49 -17.99
N LYS A 16 -9.60 -8.49 -18.88
CA LYS A 16 -8.90 -8.42 -20.17
C LYS A 16 -9.44 -7.32 -21.07
N LYS A 17 -10.76 -7.13 -21.13
CA LYS A 17 -11.36 -6.01 -21.89
C LYS A 17 -10.95 -4.63 -21.36
N GLN A 18 -10.84 -4.49 -20.04
CA GLN A 18 -10.46 -3.23 -19.40
C GLN A 18 -8.96 -2.97 -19.41
N HIS A 19 -8.15 -4.01 -19.58
CA HIS A 19 -6.69 -3.96 -19.47
C HIS A 19 -6.06 -4.66 -20.69
N PRO A 20 -6.01 -3.98 -21.85
CA PRO A 20 -5.46 -4.54 -23.08
C PRO A 20 -3.92 -4.50 -23.06
N TYR A 21 -3.31 -5.01 -21.99
CA TYR A 21 -1.86 -5.13 -21.90
C TYR A 21 -1.40 -6.38 -22.65
N GLU A 22 -0.27 -6.28 -23.35
CA GLU A 22 0.38 -7.45 -23.98
C GLU A 22 0.84 -8.45 -22.91
N ASP A 23 1.42 -7.96 -21.81
CA ASP A 23 1.83 -8.78 -20.66
C ASP A 23 1.07 -8.39 -19.39
N VAL A 24 -0.09 -9.04 -19.22
CA VAL A 24 -0.98 -8.83 -18.09
C VAL A 24 -0.36 -9.31 -16.77
N ILE A 25 0.43 -10.39 -16.81
CA ILE A 25 1.12 -10.95 -15.63
C ILE A 25 2.22 -9.99 -15.18
N GLY A 26 3.13 -9.62 -16.08
CA GLY A 26 4.23 -8.69 -15.79
C GLY A 26 3.73 -7.33 -15.33
N THR A 27 2.60 -6.86 -15.89
CA THR A 27 1.98 -5.61 -15.43
C THR A 27 1.50 -5.68 -13.98
N GLU A 28 0.83 -6.77 -13.57
CA GLU A 28 0.39 -6.92 -12.18
C GLU A 28 1.57 -7.16 -11.22
N GLU A 29 2.64 -7.84 -11.67
CA GLU A 29 3.89 -7.95 -10.90
C GLU A 29 4.58 -6.59 -10.71
N GLY A 30 4.62 -5.78 -11.77
CA GLY A 30 5.12 -4.40 -11.72
C GLY A 30 4.38 -3.57 -10.69
N LYS A 31 3.04 -3.62 -10.68
CA LYS A 31 2.21 -2.94 -9.67
C LYS A 31 2.53 -3.41 -8.25
N ILE A 32 2.69 -4.71 -8.02
CA ILE A 32 3.09 -5.24 -6.69
C ILE A 32 4.43 -4.65 -6.24
N ASN A 33 5.41 -4.61 -7.14
CA ASN A 33 6.74 -4.08 -6.84
C ASN A 33 6.71 -2.59 -6.55
N GLN A 34 5.96 -1.82 -7.35
CA GLN A 34 5.77 -0.38 -7.16
C GLN A 34 5.09 -0.07 -5.81
N GLU A 35 4.05 -0.83 -5.45
CA GLU A 35 3.37 -0.65 -4.17
C GLU A 35 4.32 -1.01 -3.00
N LYS A 36 5.10 -2.09 -3.08
CA LYS A 36 6.11 -2.41 -2.05
C LYS A 36 7.19 -1.34 -1.90
N ALA A 37 7.65 -0.78 -3.02
CA ALA A 37 8.63 0.31 -3.02
C ALA A 37 8.04 1.57 -2.37
N SER A 38 6.81 1.93 -2.75
CA SER A 38 6.04 3.03 -2.17
C SER A 38 5.86 2.85 -0.66
N PHE A 39 5.48 1.65 -0.20
CA PHE A 39 5.35 1.34 1.22
C PHE A 39 6.64 1.64 1.98
N THR A 40 7.77 1.18 1.46
CA THR A 40 9.09 1.38 2.07
C THR A 40 9.43 2.87 2.13
N GLN A 41 9.14 3.63 1.07
CA GLN A 41 9.36 5.08 1.02
C GLN A 41 8.52 5.83 2.06
N TYR A 42 7.22 5.56 2.13
CA TYR A 42 6.33 6.18 3.11
C TYR A 42 6.73 5.83 4.54
N ARG A 43 7.11 4.57 4.80
CA ARG A 43 7.56 4.17 6.13
C ARG A 43 8.87 4.86 6.54
N ARG A 44 9.80 5.08 5.60
CA ARG A 44 11.01 5.88 5.85
C ARG A 44 10.68 7.33 6.16
N LYS A 45 9.76 7.95 5.42
CA LYS A 45 9.32 9.33 5.63
C LYS A 45 8.63 9.50 6.99
N SER A 46 7.71 8.60 7.34
CA SER A 46 7.04 8.51 8.65
C SER A 46 8.07 8.42 9.80
N LYS A 47 9.06 7.52 9.69
CA LYS A 47 10.16 7.41 10.68
C LYS A 47 11.01 8.67 10.80
N ARG A 48 11.32 9.35 9.67
CA ARG A 48 12.11 10.58 9.70
C ARG A 48 11.37 11.69 10.44
N ARG A 49 10.10 11.89 10.10
CA ARG A 49 9.21 12.88 10.73
C ARG A 49 9.09 12.66 12.23
N MET A 50 8.88 11.41 12.65
CA MET A 50 8.86 11.03 14.06
C MET A 50 10.18 11.35 14.78
N LYS A 51 11.34 11.11 14.13
CA LYS A 51 12.66 11.43 14.70
C LYS A 51 12.91 12.93 14.82
N GLU A 52 12.45 13.72 13.85
CA GLU A 52 12.50 15.19 13.90
C GLU A 52 11.64 15.69 15.07
N HIS A 53 10.39 15.23 15.19
CA HIS A 53 9.52 15.61 16.30
C HIS A 53 10.07 15.20 17.68
N PHE A 54 10.64 13.99 17.83
CA PHE A 54 11.29 13.62 19.09
C PHE A 54 12.48 14.52 19.43
N ARG A 55 13.24 14.97 18.43
CA ARG A 55 14.32 15.94 18.68
C ARG A 55 13.75 17.27 19.13
N ASP A 56 12.69 17.76 18.50
CA ASP A 56 12.05 19.02 18.87
C ASP A 56 11.54 18.97 20.31
N ILE A 57 10.86 17.88 20.70
CA ILE A 57 10.40 17.65 22.08
C ILE A 57 11.56 17.62 23.07
N VAL A 58 12.67 16.94 22.75
CA VAL A 58 13.84 16.84 23.64
C VAL A 58 14.55 18.20 23.80
N HIS A 59 14.51 19.06 22.77
CA HIS A 59 15.16 20.37 22.79
C HIS A 59 14.25 21.49 23.30
N GLN A 60 12.93 21.33 23.27
CA GLN A 60 11.98 22.26 23.86
C GLN A 60 11.75 21.91 25.33
N LYS A 61 12.16 22.83 26.22
CA LYS A 61 12.08 22.65 27.68
C LYS A 61 10.65 22.57 28.24
N THR A 62 9.64 22.88 27.45
CA THR A 62 8.21 22.85 27.80
C THR A 62 7.40 22.78 26.51
N VAL A 63 6.85 21.62 26.18
CA VAL A 63 5.85 21.45 25.11
C VAL A 63 4.47 21.61 25.74
N SER A 64 3.60 22.43 25.14
CA SER A 64 2.21 22.58 25.59
C SER A 64 1.43 21.27 25.37
N TRP A 65 0.54 20.89 26.28
CA TRP A 65 -0.30 19.69 26.11
C TRP A 65 -1.10 19.72 24.78
N ASN A 66 -1.52 20.90 24.32
CA ASN A 66 -2.21 21.06 23.04
C ASN A 66 -1.31 20.75 21.83
N GLU A 67 0.01 20.95 21.94
CA GLU A 67 0.97 20.63 20.87
C GLU A 67 1.31 19.13 20.85
N MET A 68 1.13 18.42 21.97
CA MET A 68 1.31 16.96 22.02
C MET A 68 0.15 16.20 21.34
N ASP A 69 -1.08 16.71 21.40
CA ASP A 69 -2.23 16.05 20.78
C ASP A 69 -2.15 16.08 19.24
N GLU A 70 -1.71 17.17 18.61
CA GLU A 70 -1.42 17.22 17.16
C GLU A 70 -0.25 16.30 16.75
N VAL A 71 0.66 15.98 17.68
CA VAL A 71 1.81 15.10 17.44
C VAL A 71 1.46 13.61 17.53
N LEU A 72 0.40 13.27 18.26
CA LEU A 72 -0.08 11.89 18.42
C LEU A 72 -0.92 11.40 17.23
N ASP A 73 -1.39 12.32 16.38
CA ASP A 73 -2.05 11.94 15.14
C ASP A 73 -1.09 11.17 14.23
N LEU A 74 -1.60 10.05 13.68
CA LEU A 74 -0.86 9.22 12.74
C LEU A 74 -0.43 10.09 11.54
N PRO A 75 0.86 10.18 11.21
CA PRO A 75 1.31 10.92 10.04
C PRO A 75 0.58 10.42 8.80
N GLU A 76 0.22 11.34 7.90
CA GLU A 76 -0.45 11.02 6.63
C GLU A 76 0.31 9.90 5.86
N GLU A 77 1.64 9.91 5.95
CA GLU A 77 2.50 8.87 5.39
C GLU A 77 2.18 7.46 5.90
N GLU A 78 1.80 7.32 7.17
CA GLU A 78 1.45 6.04 7.76
C GLU A 78 0.14 5.50 7.17
N TYR A 79 -0.88 6.37 7.04
CA TYR A 79 -2.13 6.03 6.36
C TYR A 79 -1.90 5.61 4.91
N ILE A 80 -1.08 6.36 4.16
CA ILE A 80 -0.74 6.04 2.78
C ILE A 80 0.02 4.71 2.72
N SER A 81 0.95 4.45 3.64
CA SER A 81 1.70 3.18 3.68
C SER A 81 0.77 1.97 3.87
N VAL A 82 -0.22 2.06 4.75
CA VAL A 82 -1.20 0.99 4.98
C VAL A 82 -2.06 0.75 3.73
N ARG A 83 -2.50 1.84 3.06
CA ARG A 83 -3.27 1.74 1.81
C ARG A 83 -2.50 1.03 0.71
N VAL A 84 -1.26 1.46 0.49
CA VAL A 84 -0.32 0.88 -0.50
C VAL A 84 -0.07 -0.61 -0.22
N LEU A 85 0.10 -0.99 1.05
CA LEU A 85 0.24 -2.40 1.43
C LEU A 85 -1.01 -3.23 1.12
N ARG A 86 -2.21 -2.68 1.36
CA ARG A 86 -3.48 -3.33 1.01
C ARG A 86 -3.62 -3.50 -0.50
N ASN A 87 -3.24 -2.48 -1.29
CA ASN A 87 -3.23 -2.55 -2.74
C ASN A 87 -2.32 -3.67 -3.24
N ALA A 88 -1.08 -3.75 -2.73
CA ALA A 88 -0.16 -4.83 -3.05
C ALA A 88 -0.77 -6.23 -2.79
N GLY A 89 -1.50 -6.37 -1.68
CA GLY A 89 -2.26 -7.59 -1.37
C GLY A 89 -3.36 -7.91 -2.40
N THR A 90 -4.07 -6.89 -2.88
CA THR A 90 -5.07 -7.02 -3.94
C THR A 90 -4.43 -7.43 -5.27
N HIS A 91 -3.35 -6.79 -5.70
CA HIS A 91 -2.61 -7.18 -6.90
C HIS A 91 -2.08 -8.61 -6.79
N LYS A 92 -1.54 -9.01 -5.64
CA LYS A 92 -1.08 -10.39 -5.40
C LYS A 92 -2.22 -11.42 -5.48
N ARG A 93 -3.45 -11.05 -5.12
CA ARG A 93 -4.62 -11.92 -5.31
C ARG A 93 -5.01 -12.01 -6.78
N ARG A 94 -5.03 -10.88 -7.48
CA ARG A 94 -5.33 -10.82 -8.91
C ARG A 94 -4.33 -11.63 -9.73
N LEU A 95 -3.03 -11.45 -9.48
CA LEU A 95 -1.95 -12.21 -10.12
C LEU A 95 -2.12 -13.72 -9.96
N ARG A 96 -2.50 -14.19 -8.76
CA ARG A 96 -2.80 -15.61 -8.53
C ARG A 96 -4.00 -16.11 -9.35
N GLY A 97 -5.02 -15.26 -9.51
CA GLY A 97 -6.18 -15.57 -10.35
C GLY A 97 -5.84 -15.63 -11.83
N LEU A 98 -4.99 -14.71 -12.31
CA LEU A 98 -4.51 -14.67 -13.69
C LEU A 98 -3.69 -15.92 -14.04
N ARG A 99 -2.66 -16.22 -13.23
CA ARG A 99 -1.79 -17.38 -13.45
C ARG A 99 -2.55 -18.71 -13.52
N LYS A 100 -3.59 -18.89 -12.70
CA LYS A 100 -4.43 -20.10 -12.70
C LYS A 100 -5.30 -20.28 -13.95
N ARG A 101 -5.58 -19.21 -14.68
CA ARG A 101 -6.44 -19.23 -15.88
C ARG A 101 -5.65 -19.24 -17.18
N GLU A 102 -4.36 -18.92 -17.12
CA GLU A 102 -3.42 -19.03 -18.26
C GLU A 102 -2.67 -20.37 -18.30
N SER A 103 -2.80 -21.19 -17.25
CA SER A 103 -2.40 -22.62 -17.25
C SER A 103 -3.54 -23.48 -17.80
#